data_AF-A0A6G1ZFZ2-F1
#
_entry.id   AF-A0A6G1ZFZ2-F1
#
_cell.length_a   1.000
_cell.length_b   1.000
_cell.length_c   1.000
_cell.angle_alpha   90.00
_cell.angle_beta   90.00
_cell.angle_gamma   90.00
#
_symmetry.space_group_name_H-M   'P 1'
#
loop_
_entity.id
_entity.type
_entity.pdbx_description
1 polymer ?
#
loop_
_entity_poly.entity_id
_entity_poly.type
_entity_poly.pdbx_seq_one_letter_code
_entity_poly.pdbx_strand_id
1 'polypeptide(L)'
;MKKLNIYVLLLAGSLCWTGCGEDRDDNPVFQEPTEFNLNTPAQANEVYDLKNLSSIELTCTQPNYGYVASTTYKVQLSLEETFKEADEAAGTKANYATLSPAYPLPELNIDAVDFAMALLDLWKASNDSAELPETPMPVYVRLNASLTNNGAGQITSNVIELPKVLGYNVEPPVTLPEQMYLVGDFASGSSWGKWVEMIPVTDTPGKFWSMQYFGGNNVMKFNAQPLWDGNQVAYSEGLVPAASASLAGVSGVDDGSGGQNIGVKNAGWYILVVTTVVDGKNLVYTLEFLTPDVYVTGDPSGGWDTFDEARKFTVPSGEGEFVSPAFVAGGTLRMCVKLPSTDWWRSEFIVLNNKIEYRKNGGDPEAISVSAGQKAYLNFLDGTGRIK
;
A
#
# COMPACT_ATOMS: atom_id res chain seq x y z
N MET A 1 73.67 -1.87 44.19
CA MET A 1 73.72 -3.06 43.31
C MET A 1 72.39 -3.16 42.58
N LYS A 2 72.43 -3.27 41.24
CA LYS A 2 71.49 -3.94 40.30
C LYS A 2 70.00 -4.02 40.70
N LYS A 3 68.99 -3.79 39.87
CA LYS A 3 68.79 -3.59 38.43
C LYS A 3 67.25 -3.58 38.28
N LEU A 4 66.73 -2.82 37.31
CA LEU A 4 65.61 -3.21 36.43
C LEU A 4 64.25 -3.57 37.07
N ASN A 5 63.21 -2.73 36.89
CA ASN A 5 61.81 -3.15 36.61
C ASN A 5 60.76 -2.02 36.79
N ILE A 6 60.84 -0.91 36.05
CA ILE A 6 59.62 -0.07 35.92
C ILE A 6 59.49 0.74 34.63
N TYR A 7 60.51 0.75 33.75
CA TYR A 7 60.50 1.57 32.54
C TYR A 7 60.06 0.86 31.25
N VAL A 8 59.58 -0.40 31.32
CA VAL A 8 59.12 -1.14 30.12
C VAL A 8 57.60 -1.29 30.04
N LEU A 9 56.85 -1.08 31.13
CA LEU A 9 55.38 -1.16 31.09
C LEU A 9 54.66 0.18 30.86
N LEU A 10 55.38 1.31 30.88
CA LEU A 10 54.80 2.64 30.65
C LEU A 10 55.08 3.22 29.25
N LEU A 11 55.73 2.44 28.38
CA LEU A 11 55.94 2.78 26.97
C LEU A 11 55.14 1.88 26.00
N ALA A 12 54.33 0.95 26.51
CA ALA A 12 53.58 -0.03 25.71
C ALA A 12 52.05 0.14 25.78
N GLY A 13 51.54 1.19 26.45
CA GLY A 13 50.10 1.42 26.65
C GLY A 13 49.50 2.58 25.86
N SER A 14 50.30 3.32 25.08
CA SER A 14 49.85 4.53 24.36
C SER A 14 49.93 4.41 22.84
N LEU A 15 49.98 3.19 22.29
CA LEU A 15 50.06 2.94 20.84
C LEU A 15 48.79 2.32 20.23
N CYS A 16 47.66 2.31 20.95
CA CYS A 16 46.38 1.78 20.42
C CYS A 16 45.38 2.87 20.00
N TRP A 17 45.86 4.04 19.60
CA TRP A 17 45.05 5.07 18.92
C TRP A 17 45.73 5.64 17.67
N THR A 18 46.21 4.75 16.80
CA THR A 18 46.40 5.05 15.37
C THR A 18 45.47 4.14 14.58
N GLY A 19 44.18 4.43 14.66
CA GLY A 19 43.11 3.75 13.94
C GLY A 19 42.34 4.65 12.97
N CYS A 20 42.81 5.86 12.71
CA CYS A 20 42.32 6.77 11.67
C CYS A 20 43.52 7.56 11.16
N GLY A 21 43.97 7.31 9.94
CA GLY A 21 45.11 8.04 9.36
C GLY A 21 45.87 7.33 8.26
N GLU A 22 45.58 6.06 7.98
CA GLU A 22 45.82 5.51 6.64
C GLU A 22 44.50 5.56 5.88
N ASP A 23 44.11 6.78 5.50
CA ASP A 23 43.38 6.96 4.24
C ASP A 23 44.35 6.45 3.17
N ARG A 24 44.24 5.16 2.87
CA ARG A 24 45.00 4.58 1.76
C ARG A 24 44.47 5.31 0.54
N ASP A 25 45.37 5.91 -0.23
CA ASP A 25 45.06 6.50 -1.55
C ASP A 25 44.40 5.50 -2.53
N ASP A 26 44.19 4.24 -2.12
CA ASP A 26 43.44 3.17 -2.78
C ASP A 26 41.96 3.06 -2.35
N ASN A 27 41.38 4.07 -1.70
CA ASN A 27 39.94 4.09 -1.46
C ASN A 27 39.20 4.20 -2.82
N PRO A 28 38.22 3.32 -3.11
CA PRO A 28 37.49 3.38 -4.38
C PRO A 28 36.81 4.75 -4.52
N VAL A 29 37.24 5.53 -5.52
CA VAL A 29 36.70 6.86 -5.78
C VAL A 29 35.51 6.72 -6.71
N PHE A 30 34.39 7.30 -6.30
CA PHE A 30 33.22 7.41 -7.17
C PHE A 30 33.56 8.17 -8.45
N GLN A 31 33.26 7.55 -9.58
CA GLN A 31 33.36 8.15 -10.90
C GLN A 31 31.95 8.31 -11.47
N GLU A 32 31.67 9.50 -12.02
CA GLU A 32 30.45 9.71 -12.79
C GLU A 32 30.55 8.90 -14.09
N PRO A 33 29.66 7.92 -14.31
CA PRO A 33 29.69 7.12 -15.52
C PRO A 33 29.42 8.01 -16.73
N THR A 34 30.10 7.75 -17.85
CA THR A 34 29.93 8.52 -19.10
C THR A 34 29.12 7.78 -20.15
N GLU A 35 29.15 6.45 -20.11
CA GLU A 35 28.39 5.56 -21.01
C GLU A 35 28.18 4.20 -20.36
N PHE A 36 27.16 3.47 -20.82
CA PHE A 36 27.03 2.04 -20.62
C PHE A 36 26.17 1.45 -21.74
N ASN A 37 26.41 0.18 -22.06
CA ASN A 37 25.78 -0.46 -23.21
C ASN A 37 24.64 -1.39 -22.80
N LEU A 38 23.44 -1.13 -23.32
CA LEU A 38 22.33 -2.08 -23.44
C LEU A 38 22.57 -2.94 -24.69
N ASN A 39 22.63 -4.25 -24.49
CA ASN A 39 22.88 -5.20 -25.58
C ASN A 39 21.59 -5.44 -26.36
N THR A 40 21.68 -5.42 -27.68
CA THR A 40 20.59 -5.86 -28.56
C THR A 40 20.37 -7.37 -28.38
N PRO A 41 19.15 -7.83 -28.03
CA PRO A 41 18.86 -9.25 -27.89
C PRO A 41 19.15 -10.03 -29.18
N ALA A 42 19.63 -11.28 -29.05
CA ALA A 42 19.88 -12.15 -30.22
C ALA A 42 18.61 -12.39 -31.06
N GLN A 43 17.44 -12.37 -30.40
CA GLN A 43 16.12 -12.55 -30.99
C GLN A 43 15.46 -11.23 -31.43
N ALA A 44 16.19 -10.11 -31.46
CA ALA A 44 15.61 -8.79 -31.79
C ALA A 44 14.84 -8.76 -33.12
N ASN A 45 15.24 -9.58 -34.10
CA ASN A 45 14.59 -9.66 -35.42
C ASN A 45 13.38 -10.61 -35.49
N GLU A 46 13.14 -11.38 -34.43
CA GLU A 46 11.93 -12.20 -34.26
C GLU A 46 10.73 -11.32 -33.89
N VAL A 47 9.52 -11.87 -34.00
CA VAL A 47 8.32 -11.14 -33.61
C VAL A 47 8.14 -11.27 -32.11
N TYR A 48 8.20 -10.16 -31.39
CA TYR A 48 7.82 -10.07 -29.99
C TYR A 48 6.30 -10.00 -29.90
N ASP A 49 5.65 -11.16 -29.92
CA ASP A 49 4.21 -11.28 -29.68
C ASP A 49 3.92 -11.18 -28.18
N LEU A 50 3.63 -9.95 -27.72
CA LEU A 50 3.46 -9.65 -26.30
C LEU A 50 2.28 -10.39 -25.68
N LYS A 51 1.34 -10.90 -26.48
CA LYS A 51 0.19 -11.66 -25.98
C LYS A 51 0.57 -13.08 -25.59
N ASN A 52 1.56 -13.66 -26.27
CA ASN A 52 1.95 -15.07 -26.12
C ASN A 52 3.32 -15.24 -25.44
N LEU A 53 4.10 -14.16 -25.30
CA LEU A 53 5.32 -14.14 -24.52
C LEU A 53 5.02 -14.02 -23.02
N SER A 54 5.78 -14.71 -22.18
CA SER A 54 5.78 -14.45 -20.74
C SER A 54 6.67 -13.26 -20.39
N SER A 55 7.78 -13.10 -21.11
CA SER A 55 8.80 -12.12 -20.75
C SER A 55 9.74 -11.73 -21.89
N ILE A 56 10.42 -10.60 -21.72
CA ILE A 56 11.46 -10.08 -22.61
C ILE A 56 12.78 -9.98 -21.83
N GLU A 57 13.80 -10.69 -22.30
CA GLU A 57 15.13 -10.68 -21.69
C GLU A 57 16.01 -9.59 -22.32
N LEU A 58 16.44 -8.64 -21.49
CA LEU A 58 17.44 -7.63 -21.85
C LEU A 58 18.69 -7.82 -20.99
N THR A 59 19.85 -7.51 -21.56
CA THR A 59 21.12 -7.54 -20.82
C THR A 59 21.88 -6.25 -21.05
N CYS A 60 22.58 -5.75 -20.04
CA CYS A 60 23.44 -4.59 -20.17
C CYS A 60 24.78 -4.79 -19.49
N THR A 61 25.73 -3.92 -19.82
CA THR A 61 26.95 -3.74 -19.03
C THR A 61 26.67 -2.76 -17.90
N GLN A 62 27.16 -3.05 -16.69
CA GLN A 62 27.01 -2.13 -15.57
C GLN A 62 27.74 -0.80 -15.87
N PRO A 63 27.12 0.36 -15.58
CA PRO A 63 27.82 1.64 -15.67
C PRO A 63 29.08 1.65 -14.80
N ASN A 64 30.16 2.21 -15.34
CA ASN A 64 31.43 2.26 -14.60
C ASN A 64 31.41 3.39 -13.57
N TYR A 65 31.14 3.06 -12.30
CA TYR A 65 31.19 3.99 -11.18
C TYR A 65 32.59 4.12 -10.55
N GLY A 66 33.62 3.54 -11.15
CA GLY A 66 34.98 3.44 -10.59
C GLY A 66 35.15 2.28 -9.60
N TYR A 67 34.08 1.55 -9.28
CA TYR A 67 34.07 0.39 -8.39
C TYR A 67 32.85 -0.50 -8.63
N VAL A 68 32.83 -1.70 -8.02
CA VAL A 68 31.65 -2.60 -8.07
C VAL A 68 30.56 -2.02 -7.19
N ALA A 69 29.51 -1.49 -7.81
CA ALA A 69 28.42 -0.82 -7.11
C ALA A 69 27.12 -1.64 -7.16
N SER A 70 26.21 -1.39 -6.22
CA SER A 70 24.80 -1.81 -6.39
C SER A 70 24.11 -0.79 -7.29
N THR A 71 23.58 -1.25 -8.41
CA THR A 71 22.96 -0.40 -9.44
C THR A 71 21.53 -0.82 -9.68
N THR A 72 20.66 0.16 -9.78
CA THR A 72 19.25 -0.02 -10.13
C THR A 72 19.02 0.45 -11.56
N TYR A 73 18.37 -0.37 -12.36
CA TYR A 73 18.05 -0.13 -13.77
C TYR A 73 16.54 0.03 -13.95
N LYS A 74 16.13 1.06 -14.70
CA LYS A 74 14.74 1.28 -15.12
C LYS A 74 14.67 1.19 -16.64
N VAL A 75 13.71 0.43 -17.14
CA VAL A 75 13.49 0.27 -18.59
C VAL A 75 12.62 1.42 -19.09
N GLN A 76 13.01 2.03 -20.21
CA GLN A 76 12.25 3.09 -20.86
C GLN A 76 11.93 2.69 -22.30
N LEU A 77 10.66 2.84 -22.70
CA LEU A 77 10.14 2.52 -24.03
C LEU A 77 9.73 3.79 -24.77
N SER A 78 9.98 3.89 -26.07
CA SER A 78 9.46 4.95 -26.93
C SER A 78 9.07 4.41 -28.30
N LEU A 79 8.14 5.11 -28.96
CA LEU A 79 7.79 4.91 -30.37
C LEU A 79 8.76 5.62 -31.33
N GLU A 80 9.63 6.49 -30.80
CA GLU A 80 10.62 7.24 -31.57
C GLU A 80 12.03 7.01 -31.00
N GLU A 81 13.04 6.88 -31.87
CA GLU A 81 14.44 6.68 -31.46
C GLU A 81 15.00 7.85 -30.63
N THR A 82 14.44 9.05 -30.77
CA THR A 82 15.05 10.28 -30.24
C THR A 82 14.86 10.52 -28.74
N PHE A 83 13.96 9.79 -28.06
CA PHE A 83 13.62 9.96 -26.63
C PHE A 83 13.63 11.43 -26.14
N LYS A 84 12.51 12.13 -26.34
CA LYS A 84 12.29 13.50 -25.86
C LYS A 84 12.05 13.49 -24.36
N GLU A 85 12.86 14.25 -23.64
CA GLU A 85 12.68 14.49 -22.20
C GLU A 85 11.50 15.44 -21.92
N ALA A 86 10.94 15.35 -20.72
CA ALA A 86 9.96 16.34 -20.27
C ALA A 86 10.66 17.67 -19.95
N ASP A 87 10.02 18.78 -20.32
CA ASP A 87 10.45 20.13 -19.94
C ASP A 87 9.21 20.90 -19.49
N GLU A 88 9.13 21.14 -18.18
CA GLU A 88 8.01 21.85 -17.54
C GLU A 88 7.91 23.31 -18.01
N ALA A 89 9.03 23.96 -18.30
CA ALA A 89 9.06 25.35 -18.74
C ALA A 89 8.60 25.49 -20.19
N ALA A 90 8.92 24.51 -21.04
CA ALA A 90 8.46 24.44 -22.42
C ALA A 90 7.07 23.79 -22.58
N GLY A 91 6.53 23.19 -21.51
CA GLY A 91 5.27 22.45 -21.54
C GLY A 91 5.32 21.16 -22.36
N THR A 92 6.52 20.65 -22.65
CA THR A 92 6.70 19.41 -23.42
C THR A 92 6.70 18.20 -22.49
N LYS A 93 5.89 17.20 -22.84
CA LYS A 93 5.87 15.91 -22.15
C LYS A 93 6.93 14.98 -22.74
N ALA A 94 7.44 14.08 -21.90
CA ALA A 94 8.29 13.00 -22.37
C ALA A 94 7.55 12.12 -23.38
N ASN A 95 8.25 11.62 -24.40
CA ASN A 95 7.69 10.70 -25.41
C ASN A 95 7.99 9.22 -25.11
N TYR A 96 8.28 8.90 -23.85
CA TYR A 96 8.64 7.56 -23.42
C TYR A 96 7.89 7.17 -22.14
N ALA A 97 7.70 5.87 -21.95
CA ALA A 97 7.16 5.29 -20.72
C ALA A 97 8.30 4.64 -19.93
N THR A 98 8.30 4.80 -18.62
CA THR A 98 9.25 4.12 -17.72
C THR A 98 8.53 2.98 -17.03
N LEU A 99 9.03 1.75 -17.20
CA LEU A 99 8.44 0.56 -16.60
C LEU A 99 8.76 0.49 -15.10
N SER A 100 7.85 -0.13 -14.37
CA SER A 100 8.04 -0.59 -13.00
C SER A 100 7.76 -2.09 -12.98
N PRO A 101 8.52 -2.90 -12.23
CA PRO A 101 9.53 -2.52 -11.23
C PRO A 101 10.88 -2.11 -11.82
N ALA A 102 11.76 -1.59 -10.97
CA ALA A 102 13.17 -1.39 -11.30
C ALA A 102 13.98 -2.67 -11.00
N TYR A 103 15.06 -2.88 -11.74
CA TYR A 103 15.84 -4.12 -11.71
C TYR A 103 17.17 -3.89 -10.98
N PRO A 104 17.58 -4.80 -10.06
CA PRO A 104 18.85 -4.67 -9.33
C PRO A 104 20.03 -5.36 -10.05
N LEU A 105 19.77 -6.06 -11.15
CA LEU A 105 20.75 -6.85 -11.89
C LEU A 105 20.86 -6.35 -13.34
N PRO A 106 22.04 -6.51 -13.97
CA PRO A 106 22.26 -6.18 -15.39
C PRO A 106 21.58 -7.16 -16.37
N GLU A 107 20.96 -8.22 -15.85
CA GLU A 107 20.05 -9.12 -16.57
C GLU A 107 18.63 -8.76 -16.16
N LEU A 108 17.87 -8.19 -17.09
CA LEU A 108 16.52 -7.71 -16.87
C LEU A 108 15.54 -8.67 -17.53
N ASN A 109 14.73 -9.34 -16.71
CA ASN A 109 13.64 -10.17 -17.18
C ASN A 109 12.32 -9.38 -17.06
N ILE A 110 11.88 -8.79 -18.15
CA ILE A 110 10.74 -7.87 -18.19
C ILE A 110 9.46 -8.67 -18.40
N ASP A 111 8.44 -8.44 -17.59
CA ASP A 111 7.12 -9.04 -17.79
C ASP A 111 6.52 -8.52 -19.11
N ALA A 112 6.07 -9.42 -19.98
CA ALA A 112 5.49 -9.07 -21.26
C ALA A 112 4.20 -8.25 -21.12
N VAL A 113 3.45 -8.43 -20.02
CA VAL A 113 2.25 -7.67 -19.68
C VAL A 113 2.60 -6.23 -19.35
N ASP A 114 3.63 -5.99 -18.52
CA ASP A 114 4.09 -4.64 -18.18
C ASP A 114 4.58 -3.89 -19.43
N PHE A 115 5.29 -4.61 -20.31
CA PHE A 115 5.71 -4.07 -21.61
C PHE A 115 4.52 -3.72 -22.50
N ALA A 116 3.52 -4.62 -22.59
CA ALA A 116 2.32 -4.40 -23.40
C ALA A 116 1.49 -3.20 -22.89
N MET A 117 1.39 -3.03 -21.57
CA MET A 117 0.67 -1.91 -20.95
C MET A 117 1.35 -0.59 -21.27
N ALA A 118 2.66 -0.51 -21.08
CA ALA A 118 3.44 0.68 -21.39
C ALA A 118 3.38 1.03 -22.89
N LEU A 119 3.43 0.02 -23.77
CA LEU A 119 3.27 0.22 -25.21
C LEU A 119 1.87 0.73 -25.59
N LEU A 120 0.82 0.15 -25.00
CA LEU A 120 -0.57 0.57 -25.24
C LEU A 120 -0.80 2.03 -24.81
N ASP A 121 -0.29 2.42 -23.63
CA ASP A 121 -0.39 3.78 -23.14
C ASP A 121 0.36 4.78 -24.03
N LEU A 122 1.59 4.44 -24.44
CA LEU A 122 2.37 5.24 -25.39
C LEU A 122 1.64 5.41 -26.74
N TRP A 123 1.05 4.32 -27.24
CA TRP A 123 0.32 4.33 -28.51
C TRP A 123 -0.90 5.25 -28.42
N LYS A 124 -1.73 5.07 -27.41
CA LYS A 124 -2.94 5.89 -27.20
C LYS A 124 -2.59 7.36 -27.02
N ALA A 125 -1.51 7.67 -26.30
CA ALA A 125 -1.05 9.04 -26.11
C ALA A 125 -0.54 9.69 -27.41
N SER A 126 0.06 8.91 -28.31
CA SER A 126 0.66 9.42 -29.55
C SER A 126 -0.29 9.41 -30.76
N ASN A 127 -1.39 8.64 -30.70
CA ASN A 127 -2.29 8.39 -31.83
C ASN A 127 -3.77 8.64 -31.47
N ASP A 128 -4.06 9.64 -30.65
CA ASP A 128 -5.43 10.06 -30.31
C ASP A 128 -6.35 8.91 -29.83
N SER A 129 -5.80 8.01 -29.00
CA SER A 129 -6.50 6.82 -28.48
C SER A 129 -6.97 5.80 -29.53
N ALA A 130 -6.35 5.78 -30.72
CA ALA A 130 -6.58 4.74 -31.72
C ALA A 130 -6.23 3.33 -31.22
N GLU A 131 -6.85 2.32 -31.82
CA GLU A 131 -6.49 0.91 -31.58
C GLU A 131 -5.05 0.62 -32.03
N LEU A 132 -4.41 -0.34 -31.36
CA LEU A 132 -3.09 -0.81 -31.76
C LEU A 132 -3.14 -1.45 -33.15
N PRO A 133 -2.07 -1.31 -33.96
CA PRO A 133 -1.99 -1.98 -35.26
C PRO A 133 -1.97 -3.50 -35.10
N GLU A 134 -2.60 -4.21 -36.04
CA GLU A 134 -2.53 -5.68 -36.12
C GLU A 134 -1.19 -6.19 -36.66
N THR A 135 -0.34 -5.30 -37.19
CA THR A 135 0.99 -5.62 -37.72
C THR A 135 2.09 -5.21 -36.74
N PRO A 136 3.19 -5.99 -36.61
CA PRO A 136 4.31 -5.61 -35.75
C PRO A 136 4.90 -4.25 -36.11
N MET A 137 5.35 -3.52 -35.09
CA MET A 137 5.92 -2.17 -35.19
C MET A 137 7.26 -2.07 -34.45
N PRO A 138 8.13 -1.11 -34.83
CA PRO A 138 9.36 -0.86 -34.09
C PRO A 138 9.05 -0.22 -32.73
N VAL A 139 9.75 -0.68 -31.70
CA VAL A 139 9.77 -0.06 -30.36
C VAL A 139 11.20 0.15 -29.95
N TYR A 140 11.51 1.35 -29.46
CA TYR A 140 12.84 1.73 -29.02
C TYR A 140 12.95 1.58 -27.52
N VAL A 141 14.07 1.02 -27.05
CA VAL A 141 14.31 0.75 -25.63
C VAL A 141 15.63 1.37 -25.21
N ARG A 142 15.63 2.04 -24.05
CA ARG A 142 16.86 2.44 -23.33
C ARG A 142 16.71 2.14 -21.84
N LEU A 143 17.84 2.03 -21.14
CA LEU A 143 17.87 1.91 -19.69
C LEU A 143 18.27 3.23 -19.04
N ASN A 144 17.66 3.55 -17.90
CA ASN A 144 18.15 4.56 -16.97
C ASN A 144 18.71 3.85 -15.74
N ALA A 145 20.00 4.05 -15.45
CA ALA A 145 20.70 3.41 -14.35
C ALA A 145 21.14 4.44 -13.30
N SER A 146 21.17 4.04 -12.03
CA SER A 146 21.69 4.85 -10.92
C SER A 146 22.13 3.97 -9.76
N LEU A 147 22.91 4.50 -8.82
CA LEU A 147 23.27 3.80 -7.59
C LEU A 147 22.04 3.50 -6.72
N THR A 148 21.88 2.26 -6.27
CA THR A 148 20.69 1.81 -5.52
C THR A 148 20.53 2.52 -4.17
N ASN A 149 21.63 2.89 -3.52
CA ASN A 149 21.61 3.44 -2.16
C ASN A 149 21.18 4.91 -2.09
N ASN A 150 21.49 5.71 -3.11
CA ASN A 150 21.29 7.16 -3.06
C ASN A 150 20.86 7.79 -4.40
N GLY A 151 20.73 7.02 -5.48
CA GLY A 151 20.35 7.51 -6.81
C GLY A 151 21.43 8.34 -7.53
N ALA A 152 22.65 8.42 -7.00
CA ALA A 152 23.74 9.17 -7.64
C ALA A 152 24.25 8.46 -8.91
N GLY A 153 24.95 9.22 -9.76
CA GLY A 153 25.49 8.74 -11.02
C GLY A 153 24.44 8.29 -12.04
N GLN A 154 23.33 9.03 -12.12
CA GLN A 154 22.25 8.72 -13.03
C GLN A 154 22.70 8.85 -14.49
N ILE A 155 22.52 7.79 -15.28
CA ILE A 155 22.93 7.74 -16.68
C ILE A 155 21.94 6.93 -17.53
N THR A 156 21.81 7.28 -18.81
CA THR A 156 21.05 6.53 -19.81
C THR A 156 21.95 5.69 -20.73
N SER A 157 21.51 4.50 -21.12
CA SER A 157 22.23 3.66 -22.09
C SER A 157 22.12 4.22 -23.51
N ASN A 158 22.81 3.56 -24.44
CA ASN A 158 22.42 3.60 -25.86
C ASN A 158 20.96 3.13 -26.04
N VAL A 159 20.37 3.53 -27.16
CA VAL A 159 19.05 3.08 -27.60
C VAL A 159 19.22 1.80 -28.43
N ILE A 160 18.35 0.81 -28.20
CA ILE A 160 18.19 -0.36 -29.07
C ILE A 160 16.81 -0.32 -29.75
N GLU A 161 16.72 -0.90 -30.92
CA GLU A 161 15.46 -1.10 -31.64
C GLU A 161 15.01 -2.56 -31.52
N LEU A 162 13.76 -2.76 -31.12
CA LEU A 162 13.03 -4.02 -31.31
C LEU A 162 12.12 -3.83 -32.54
N PRO A 163 12.55 -4.25 -33.74
CA PRO A 163 11.90 -3.89 -35.00
C PRO A 163 10.49 -4.48 -35.19
N LYS A 164 10.16 -5.57 -34.48
CA LYS A 164 8.91 -6.32 -34.66
C LYS A 164 8.23 -6.62 -33.33
N VAL A 165 7.66 -5.60 -32.70
CA VAL A 165 6.82 -5.77 -31.51
C VAL A 165 5.35 -5.80 -31.93
N LEU A 166 4.65 -6.88 -31.59
CA LEU A 166 3.21 -6.99 -31.77
C LEU A 166 2.53 -6.78 -30.42
N GLY A 167 1.94 -5.61 -30.25
CA GLY A 167 1.13 -5.27 -29.08
C GLY A 167 -0.26 -5.90 -29.13
N TYR A 168 -0.95 -5.86 -27.99
CA TYR A 168 -2.36 -6.22 -27.89
C TYR A 168 -3.06 -5.29 -26.90
N ASN A 169 -4.38 -5.23 -26.97
CA ASN A 169 -5.19 -4.52 -25.97
C ASN A 169 -5.17 -5.31 -24.66
N VAL A 170 -4.14 -5.05 -23.86
CA VAL A 170 -3.98 -5.57 -22.51
C VAL A 170 -4.91 -4.82 -21.56
N GLU A 171 -5.54 -5.58 -20.66
CA GLU A 171 -6.27 -5.02 -19.53
C GLU A 171 -5.35 -5.05 -18.32
N PRO A 172 -5.26 -3.95 -17.53
CA PRO A 172 -4.43 -3.93 -16.35
C PRO A 172 -4.83 -5.07 -15.39
N PRO A 173 -3.86 -5.72 -14.72
CA PRO A 173 -4.17 -6.73 -13.73
C PRO A 173 -5.03 -6.09 -12.63
N VAL A 174 -6.11 -6.78 -12.25
CA VAL A 174 -6.95 -6.34 -11.14
C VAL A 174 -6.22 -6.60 -9.84
N THR A 175 -5.85 -5.51 -9.17
CA THR A 175 -5.21 -5.55 -7.86
C THR A 175 -6.24 -5.29 -6.77
N LEU A 176 -5.98 -5.85 -5.58
CA LEU A 176 -6.81 -5.54 -4.41
C LEU A 176 -6.60 -4.07 -4.04
N PRO A 177 -7.68 -3.33 -3.74
CA PRO A 177 -7.53 -1.97 -3.26
C PRO A 177 -6.80 -1.96 -1.92
N GLU A 178 -6.02 -0.90 -1.69
CA GLU A 178 -5.34 -0.64 -0.42
C GLU A 178 -6.17 0.25 0.52
N GLN A 179 -7.24 0.86 0.00
CA GLN A 179 -8.14 1.76 0.70
C GLN A 179 -9.59 1.44 0.37
N MET A 180 -10.49 1.80 1.28
CA MET A 180 -11.92 1.62 1.11
C MET A 180 -12.66 2.76 1.80
N TYR A 181 -13.71 3.27 1.18
CA TYR A 181 -14.44 4.43 1.66
C TYR A 181 -15.95 4.17 1.64
N LEU A 182 -16.62 4.59 2.72
CA LEU A 182 -18.07 4.57 2.85
C LEU A 182 -18.63 5.95 2.50
N VAL A 183 -19.81 5.99 1.89
CA VAL A 183 -20.58 7.23 1.67
C VAL A 183 -22.07 6.94 1.85
N GLY A 184 -22.80 7.86 2.47
CA GLY A 184 -24.22 7.66 2.74
C GLY A 184 -24.76 8.66 3.74
N ASP A 185 -25.95 8.37 4.26
CA ASP A 185 -26.65 9.22 5.23
C ASP A 185 -26.57 8.74 6.68
N PHE A 186 -25.69 7.77 6.96
CA PHE A 186 -25.28 7.39 8.32
C PHE A 186 -24.50 8.53 8.99
N ALA A 187 -24.38 8.48 10.32
CA ALA A 187 -23.96 9.62 11.13
C ALA A 187 -22.63 10.27 10.67
N SER A 188 -21.59 9.49 10.39
CA SER A 188 -20.30 10.02 9.95
C SER A 188 -20.23 10.35 8.46
N GLY A 189 -21.15 9.82 7.63
CA GLY A 189 -21.26 10.09 6.19
C GLY A 189 -21.87 11.46 5.87
N SER A 190 -22.47 12.11 6.88
CA SER A 190 -23.01 13.48 6.79
C SER A 190 -23.95 13.68 5.58
N SER A 191 -24.88 12.74 5.38
CA SER A 191 -25.88 12.79 4.30
C SER A 191 -25.26 12.97 2.91
N TRP A 192 -24.35 12.06 2.55
CA TRP A 192 -23.61 12.05 1.28
C TRP A 192 -22.57 13.18 1.13
N GLY A 193 -22.38 13.99 2.16
CA GLY A 193 -21.42 15.11 2.16
C GLY A 193 -19.97 14.70 2.41
N LYS A 194 -19.72 13.46 2.87
CA LYS A 194 -18.38 12.99 3.25
C LYS A 194 -18.13 11.52 2.88
N TRP A 195 -16.97 11.26 2.29
CA TRP A 195 -16.39 9.92 2.20
C TRP A 195 -15.65 9.58 3.49
N VAL A 196 -16.01 8.45 4.09
CA VAL A 196 -15.45 7.98 5.36
C VAL A 196 -14.51 6.82 5.06
N GLU A 197 -13.22 7.05 5.24
CA GLU A 197 -12.20 6.00 5.08
C GLU A 197 -12.40 4.88 6.11
N MET A 198 -12.35 3.64 5.63
CA MET A 198 -12.33 2.45 6.46
C MET A 198 -10.88 2.12 6.85
N ILE A 199 -10.72 1.48 8.00
CA ILE A 199 -9.44 1.08 8.54
C ILE A 199 -9.00 -0.24 7.87
N PRO A 200 -7.84 -0.30 7.20
CA PRO A 200 -7.29 -1.57 6.73
C PRO A 200 -7.04 -2.53 7.90
N VAL A 201 -7.47 -3.79 7.77
CA VAL A 201 -7.15 -4.83 8.75
C VAL A 201 -5.66 -5.17 8.60
N THR A 202 -4.91 -5.04 9.69
CA THR A 202 -3.44 -5.16 9.66
C THR A 202 -3.02 -6.51 9.06
N ASP A 203 -2.02 -6.44 8.17
CA ASP A 203 -1.43 -7.56 7.44
C ASP A 203 -2.47 -8.49 6.77
N THR A 204 -3.60 -7.92 6.32
CA THR A 204 -4.72 -8.64 5.67
C THR A 204 -5.20 -7.88 4.42
N PRO A 205 -4.48 -7.98 3.28
CA PRO A 205 -4.82 -7.26 2.06
C PRO A 205 -6.28 -7.46 1.62
N GLY A 206 -6.93 -6.40 1.15
CA GLY A 206 -8.32 -6.43 0.70
C GLY A 206 -9.38 -6.53 1.81
N LYS A 207 -9.00 -6.40 3.09
CA LYS A 207 -9.96 -6.42 4.21
C LYS A 207 -9.92 -5.11 4.99
N PHE A 208 -11.09 -4.50 5.18
CA PHE A 208 -11.27 -3.20 5.82
C PHE A 208 -12.37 -3.26 6.86
N TRP A 209 -12.28 -2.44 7.90
CA TRP A 209 -13.34 -2.32 8.90
C TRP A 209 -13.63 -0.87 9.29
N SER A 210 -14.82 -0.60 9.81
CA SER A 210 -15.17 0.70 10.36
C SER A 210 -16.30 0.57 11.38
N MET A 211 -16.24 1.32 12.48
CA MET A 211 -17.32 1.40 13.48
C MET A 211 -18.27 2.53 13.11
N GLN A 212 -19.53 2.22 12.81
CA GLN A 212 -20.50 3.18 12.29
C GLN A 212 -21.83 3.14 13.03
N TYR A 213 -22.47 4.31 13.16
CA TYR A 213 -23.81 4.45 13.70
C TYR A 213 -24.82 4.76 12.61
N PHE A 214 -25.94 4.01 12.61
CA PHE A 214 -27.08 4.21 11.74
C PHE A 214 -28.30 4.60 12.60
N GLY A 215 -28.98 5.67 12.24
CA GLY A 215 -30.25 6.11 12.83
C GLY A 215 -31.47 5.28 12.39
N GLY A 216 -31.29 4.36 11.44
CA GLY A 216 -32.32 3.46 10.92
C GLY A 216 -32.96 3.97 9.63
N ASN A 217 -33.25 3.06 8.71
CA ASN A 217 -33.60 3.34 7.30
C ASN A 217 -32.59 4.20 6.55
N ASN A 218 -31.35 4.22 7.03
CA ASN A 218 -30.25 4.88 6.35
C ASN A 218 -29.87 4.12 5.08
N VAL A 219 -29.17 4.80 4.18
CA VAL A 219 -28.67 4.28 2.92
C VAL A 219 -27.21 4.63 2.71
N MET A 220 -26.46 3.72 2.10
CA MET A 220 -25.05 3.90 1.79
C MET A 220 -24.61 3.22 0.49
N LYS A 221 -23.44 3.61 0.01
CA LYS A 221 -22.59 2.90 -0.96
C LYS A 221 -21.16 2.88 -0.42
N PHE A 222 -20.26 2.17 -1.08
CA PHE A 222 -18.84 2.24 -0.78
C PHE A 222 -17.99 2.16 -2.06
N ASN A 223 -16.74 2.61 -1.99
CA ASN A 223 -15.84 2.64 -3.13
C ASN A 223 -14.37 2.55 -2.69
N ALA A 224 -13.50 2.06 -3.57
CA ALA A 224 -12.05 2.06 -3.34
C ALA A 224 -11.42 3.46 -3.43
N GLN A 225 -12.12 4.41 -4.07
CA GLN A 225 -11.72 5.81 -4.20
C GLN A 225 -12.78 6.75 -3.60
N PRO A 226 -12.39 7.86 -2.95
CA PRO A 226 -13.33 8.78 -2.30
C PRO A 226 -13.98 9.75 -3.30
N LEU A 227 -14.55 9.22 -4.38
CA LEU A 227 -15.13 9.98 -5.48
C LEU A 227 -16.21 9.17 -6.22
N TRP A 228 -16.98 9.89 -7.04
CA TRP A 228 -18.05 9.35 -7.89
C TRP A 228 -17.52 9.07 -9.31
N ASP A 229 -16.87 7.92 -9.52
CA ASP A 229 -16.35 7.43 -10.81
C ASP A 229 -17.25 6.38 -11.49
N GLY A 230 -18.40 6.04 -10.90
CA GLY A 230 -19.27 4.96 -11.38
C GLY A 230 -18.88 3.56 -10.89
N ASN A 231 -17.79 3.42 -10.12
CA ASN A 231 -17.36 2.14 -9.53
C ASN A 231 -17.91 1.91 -8.12
N GLN A 232 -18.82 2.77 -7.64
CA GLN A 232 -19.40 2.64 -6.30
C GLN A 232 -20.16 1.32 -6.19
N VAL A 233 -19.79 0.53 -5.19
CA VAL A 233 -20.49 -0.70 -4.87
C VAL A 233 -21.81 -0.35 -4.19
N ALA A 234 -22.88 -0.69 -4.89
CA ALA A 234 -24.27 -0.61 -4.44
C ALA A 234 -24.78 -1.98 -4.00
N TYR A 235 -26.02 -2.04 -3.50
CA TYR A 235 -26.63 -3.31 -3.14
C TYR A 235 -26.78 -4.23 -4.35
N SER A 236 -26.39 -5.48 -4.18
CA SER A 236 -26.65 -6.59 -5.08
C SER A 236 -26.90 -7.88 -4.28
N GLU A 237 -27.58 -8.85 -4.89
CA GLU A 237 -27.75 -10.15 -4.26
C GLU A 237 -26.38 -10.81 -4.03
N GLY A 238 -26.17 -11.35 -2.83
CA GLY A 238 -24.91 -12.00 -2.44
C GLY A 238 -23.84 -11.06 -1.87
N LEU A 239 -23.99 -9.73 -1.98
CA LEU A 239 -23.03 -8.78 -1.40
C LEU A 239 -22.97 -8.89 0.14
N VAL A 240 -24.12 -9.03 0.79
CA VAL A 240 -24.25 -9.04 2.25
C VAL A 240 -24.67 -10.43 2.72
N PRO A 241 -23.87 -11.12 3.56
CA PRO A 241 -24.25 -12.42 4.09
C PRO A 241 -25.55 -12.36 4.90
N ALA A 242 -26.33 -13.45 4.89
CA ALA A 242 -27.65 -13.50 5.50
C ALA A 242 -27.66 -13.12 7.00
N ALA A 243 -26.62 -13.50 7.75
CA ALA A 243 -26.49 -13.14 9.17
C ALA A 243 -26.38 -11.62 9.36
N SER A 244 -25.56 -10.95 8.54
CA SER A 244 -25.42 -9.48 8.56
C SER A 244 -26.68 -8.79 8.07
N ALA A 245 -27.31 -9.30 7.02
CA ALA A 245 -28.57 -8.77 6.51
C ALA A 245 -29.68 -8.85 7.57
N SER A 246 -29.76 -9.96 8.31
CA SER A 246 -30.69 -10.11 9.43
C SER A 246 -30.36 -9.20 10.61
N LEU A 247 -29.07 -9.01 10.93
CA LEU A 247 -28.63 -8.19 12.06
C LEU A 247 -28.96 -6.71 11.86
N ALA A 248 -28.58 -6.13 10.72
CA ALA A 248 -28.75 -4.70 10.44
C ALA A 248 -30.02 -4.38 9.62
N GLY A 249 -30.77 -5.41 9.21
CA GLY A 249 -31.94 -5.26 8.34
C GLY A 249 -31.54 -4.73 6.96
N VAL A 250 -30.52 -5.33 6.35
CA VAL A 250 -29.95 -4.85 5.09
C VAL A 250 -30.80 -5.27 3.89
N SER A 251 -31.08 -4.32 2.99
CA SER A 251 -31.78 -4.57 1.74
C SER A 251 -31.42 -3.54 0.67
N GLY A 252 -31.76 -3.82 -0.59
CA GLY A 252 -31.70 -2.81 -1.65
C GLY A 252 -32.77 -1.74 -1.47
N VAL A 253 -32.39 -0.48 -1.68
CA VAL A 253 -33.29 0.68 -1.70
C VAL A 253 -33.04 1.42 -3.01
N ASP A 254 -34.10 1.66 -3.79
CA ASP A 254 -34.03 2.41 -5.05
C ASP A 254 -33.37 3.78 -4.82
N ASP A 255 -32.36 4.11 -5.63
CA ASP A 255 -31.67 5.39 -5.57
C ASP A 255 -32.36 6.51 -6.37
N GLY A 256 -33.50 6.21 -7.00
CA GLY A 256 -34.28 7.14 -7.81
C GLY A 256 -33.68 7.42 -9.19
N SER A 257 -32.57 6.76 -9.54
CA SER A 257 -31.84 6.92 -10.80
C SER A 257 -31.67 5.60 -11.56
N GLY A 258 -32.49 4.59 -11.23
CA GLY A 258 -32.43 3.25 -11.82
C GLY A 258 -31.35 2.36 -11.21
N GLY A 259 -30.71 2.80 -10.12
CA GLY A 259 -29.75 2.02 -9.34
C GLY A 259 -30.30 1.65 -7.95
N GLN A 260 -29.40 1.12 -7.11
CA GLN A 260 -29.71 0.72 -5.74
C GLN A 260 -28.75 1.41 -4.77
N ASN A 261 -29.20 1.61 -3.54
CA ASN A 261 -28.39 1.86 -2.36
C ASN A 261 -28.43 0.64 -1.44
N ILE A 262 -27.42 0.50 -0.59
CA ILE A 262 -27.42 -0.44 0.52
C ILE A 262 -28.22 0.20 1.66
N GLY A 263 -29.46 -0.23 1.85
CA GLY A 263 -30.32 0.23 2.94
C GLY A 263 -30.04 -0.53 4.23
N VAL A 264 -29.97 0.20 5.34
CA VAL A 264 -29.77 -0.32 6.70
C VAL A 264 -30.99 0.07 7.53
N LYS A 265 -31.92 -0.87 7.69
CA LYS A 265 -33.21 -0.61 8.35
C LYS A 265 -33.07 -0.40 9.85
N ASN A 266 -32.27 -1.22 10.52
CA ASN A 266 -32.20 -1.24 11.97
C ASN A 266 -31.24 -0.15 12.47
N ALA A 267 -31.71 0.67 13.42
CA ALA A 267 -30.88 1.66 14.07
C ALA A 267 -29.89 0.98 15.03
N GLY A 268 -28.65 1.46 15.08
CA GLY A 268 -27.63 0.94 15.97
C GLY A 268 -26.21 1.19 15.53
N TRP A 269 -25.29 0.81 16.41
CA TRP A 269 -23.87 0.71 16.11
C TRP A 269 -23.56 -0.64 15.46
N TYR A 270 -22.72 -0.63 14.44
CA TYR A 270 -22.22 -1.82 13.79
C TYR A 270 -20.73 -1.68 13.48
N ILE A 271 -20.01 -2.78 13.53
CA ILE A 271 -18.74 -2.88 12.81
C ILE A 271 -19.07 -3.31 11.39
N LEU A 272 -18.76 -2.46 10.43
CA LEU A 272 -18.80 -2.80 9.02
C LEU A 272 -17.47 -3.41 8.64
N VAL A 273 -17.49 -4.52 7.91
CA VAL A 273 -16.30 -5.15 7.34
C VAL A 273 -16.51 -5.30 5.84
N VAL A 274 -15.60 -4.73 5.05
CA VAL A 274 -15.55 -4.96 3.60
C VAL A 274 -14.38 -5.88 3.34
N THR A 275 -14.66 -7.05 2.76
CA THR A 275 -13.64 -7.96 2.23
C THR A 275 -13.75 -7.99 0.72
N THR A 276 -12.63 -7.87 0.03
CA THR A 276 -12.56 -7.99 -1.42
C THR A 276 -11.51 -9.02 -1.81
N VAL A 277 -11.85 -9.82 -2.83
CA VAL A 277 -10.96 -10.80 -3.45
C VAL A 277 -10.92 -10.56 -4.95
N VAL A 278 -9.81 -10.94 -5.59
CA VAL A 278 -9.72 -10.98 -7.05
C VAL A 278 -10.30 -12.32 -7.52
N ASP A 279 -11.33 -12.26 -8.37
CA ASP A 279 -11.88 -13.41 -9.08
C ASP A 279 -11.79 -13.16 -10.59
N GLY A 280 -10.80 -13.80 -11.22
CA GLY A 280 -10.42 -13.53 -12.60
C GLY A 280 -10.01 -12.08 -12.80
N LYS A 281 -10.87 -11.31 -13.48
CA LYS A 281 -10.69 -9.87 -13.75
C LYS A 281 -11.67 -8.98 -12.99
N ASN A 282 -12.29 -9.50 -11.93
CA ASN A 282 -13.26 -8.77 -11.14
C ASN A 282 -12.83 -8.68 -9.68
N LEU A 283 -13.22 -7.58 -9.02
CA LEU A 283 -13.22 -7.50 -7.58
C LEU A 283 -14.57 -7.97 -7.06
N VAL A 284 -14.54 -9.02 -6.25
CA VAL A 284 -15.74 -9.55 -5.59
C VAL A 284 -15.73 -9.09 -4.15
N TYR A 285 -16.76 -8.32 -3.79
CA TYR A 285 -16.91 -7.75 -2.46
C TYR A 285 -17.87 -8.57 -1.60
N THR A 286 -17.55 -8.64 -0.30
CA THR A 286 -18.46 -9.05 0.76
C THR A 286 -18.54 -7.94 1.79
N LEU A 287 -19.75 -7.51 2.14
CA LEU A 287 -20.00 -6.52 3.18
C LEU A 287 -20.68 -7.20 4.37
N GLU A 288 -19.97 -7.25 5.49
CA GLU A 288 -20.49 -7.77 6.75
C GLU A 288 -20.85 -6.63 7.70
N PHE A 289 -21.98 -6.82 8.40
CA PHE A 289 -22.36 -6.06 9.58
C PHE A 289 -22.21 -6.99 10.78
N LEU A 290 -21.45 -6.55 11.78
CA LEU A 290 -21.19 -7.27 13.02
C LEU A 290 -21.67 -6.45 14.23
N THR A 291 -21.83 -7.11 15.37
CA THR A 291 -22.10 -6.43 16.64
C THR A 291 -20.95 -5.47 16.98
N PRO A 292 -21.23 -4.31 17.60
CA PRO A 292 -20.24 -3.26 17.85
C PRO A 292 -19.34 -3.57 19.05
N ASP A 293 -18.74 -4.76 19.05
CA ASP A 293 -18.04 -5.32 20.19
C ASP A 293 -16.58 -4.84 20.22
N VAL A 294 -16.29 -3.99 21.20
CA VAL A 294 -14.95 -3.45 21.49
C VAL A 294 -14.46 -4.03 22.82
N TYR A 295 -13.18 -4.41 22.89
CA TYR A 295 -12.60 -5.04 24.06
C TYR A 295 -11.30 -4.37 24.50
N VAL A 296 -11.03 -4.41 25.80
CA VAL A 296 -9.70 -4.20 26.36
C VAL A 296 -9.00 -5.55 26.49
N THR A 297 -7.69 -5.60 26.20
CA THR A 297 -6.87 -6.81 26.36
C THR A 297 -5.51 -6.46 26.97
N GLY A 298 -4.77 -7.48 27.39
CA GLY A 298 -3.50 -7.38 28.08
C GLY A 298 -3.63 -7.13 29.58
N ASP A 299 -2.51 -6.79 30.22
CA ASP A 299 -2.41 -6.68 31.69
C ASP A 299 -3.50 -5.79 32.32
N PRO A 300 -3.87 -4.61 31.76
CA PRO A 300 -4.95 -3.78 32.31
C PRO A 300 -6.33 -4.46 32.32
N SER A 301 -6.54 -5.49 31.48
CA SER A 301 -7.76 -6.31 31.45
C SER A 301 -7.64 -7.60 32.28
N GLY A 302 -6.49 -7.83 32.92
CA GLY A 302 -6.23 -9.04 33.70
C GLY A 302 -5.85 -10.26 32.85
N GLY A 303 -5.34 -10.06 31.64
CA GLY A 303 -4.82 -11.12 30.79
C GLY A 303 -4.92 -10.84 29.29
N TRP A 304 -4.31 -11.70 28.49
CA TRP A 304 -4.32 -11.63 27.04
C TRP A 304 -5.36 -12.57 26.43
N ASP A 305 -5.77 -12.30 25.20
CA ASP A 305 -6.58 -13.20 24.35
C ASP A 305 -7.91 -13.68 24.94
N THR A 306 -8.48 -12.94 25.89
CA THR A 306 -9.79 -13.22 26.49
C THR A 306 -10.77 -12.11 26.13
N PHE A 307 -11.87 -12.47 25.45
CA PHE A 307 -12.87 -11.54 24.92
C PHE A 307 -14.25 -11.90 25.44
N ASP A 308 -14.53 -11.52 26.68
CA ASP A 308 -15.79 -11.76 27.39
C ASP A 308 -16.44 -10.44 27.82
N GLU A 309 -17.66 -10.53 28.37
CA GLU A 309 -18.41 -9.36 28.83
C GLU A 309 -17.68 -8.54 29.91
N ALA A 310 -16.78 -9.16 30.69
CA ALA A 310 -15.99 -8.45 31.71
C ALA A 310 -14.93 -7.51 31.12
N ARG A 311 -14.57 -7.69 29.83
CA ARG A 311 -13.56 -6.91 29.10
C ARG A 311 -14.17 -6.09 27.97
N LYS A 312 -15.46 -6.24 27.75
CA LYS A 312 -16.21 -5.59 26.69
C LYS A 312 -16.59 -4.17 27.08
N PHE A 313 -16.44 -3.24 26.15
CA PHE A 313 -16.91 -1.87 26.33
C PHE A 313 -18.43 -1.84 26.33
N THR A 314 -19.00 -0.98 27.17
CA THR A 314 -20.41 -0.64 27.08
C THR A 314 -20.64 0.16 25.82
N VAL A 315 -21.57 -0.30 24.98
CA VAL A 315 -22.01 0.37 23.75
C VAL A 315 -22.97 1.50 24.13
N PRO A 316 -22.77 2.73 23.63
CA PRO A 316 -23.65 3.85 23.94
C PRO A 316 -25.02 3.71 23.25
N SER A 317 -26.05 4.30 23.86
CA SER A 317 -27.29 4.59 23.15
C SER A 317 -27.08 5.78 22.22
N GLY A 318 -27.47 5.67 20.95
CA GLY A 318 -27.27 6.74 19.97
C GLY A 318 -25.78 7.02 19.73
N GLU A 319 -25.44 8.25 19.36
CA GLU A 319 -24.12 8.70 18.91
C GLU A 319 -23.11 8.99 20.04
N GLY A 320 -23.20 8.27 21.17
CA GLY A 320 -22.40 8.52 22.37
C GLY A 320 -21.01 7.89 22.40
N GLU A 321 -20.38 7.90 23.59
CA GLU A 321 -19.07 7.27 23.84
C GLU A 321 -19.19 5.80 24.27
N PHE A 322 -18.33 4.94 23.71
CA PHE A 322 -18.07 3.61 24.25
C PHE A 322 -17.22 3.72 25.50
N VAL A 323 -17.54 2.95 26.54
CA VAL A 323 -16.85 3.03 27.84
C VAL A 323 -16.32 1.68 28.26
N SER A 324 -15.02 1.59 28.55
CA SER A 324 -14.41 0.36 29.02
C SER A 324 -14.87 0.00 30.45
N PRO A 325 -14.77 -1.28 30.83
CA PRO A 325 -14.67 -1.67 32.22
C PRO A 325 -13.48 -0.96 32.89
N ALA A 326 -13.51 -0.83 34.22
CA ALA A 326 -12.35 -0.30 34.95
C ALA A 326 -11.16 -1.26 34.80
N PHE A 327 -9.97 -0.72 34.53
CA PHE A 327 -8.78 -1.53 34.42
C PHE A 327 -8.46 -2.19 35.77
N VAL A 328 -8.14 -3.48 35.74
CA VAL A 328 -7.92 -4.28 36.95
C VAL A 328 -6.47 -4.23 37.43
N ALA A 329 -5.55 -3.79 36.56
CA ALA A 329 -4.14 -3.61 36.85
C ALA A 329 -3.58 -2.40 36.07
N GLY A 330 -2.36 -1.99 36.42
CA GLY A 330 -1.57 -1.09 35.58
C GLY A 330 -0.80 -1.86 34.51
N GLY A 331 -0.39 -1.17 33.44
CA GLY A 331 0.35 -1.75 32.33
C GLY A 331 0.09 -1.05 31.00
N THR A 332 0.55 -1.65 29.91
CA THR A 332 0.31 -1.12 28.56
C THR A 332 -1.12 -1.46 28.10
N LEU A 333 -1.93 -0.43 27.83
CA LEU A 333 -3.29 -0.57 27.33
C LEU A 333 -3.30 -1.07 25.89
N ARG A 334 -4.11 -2.10 25.62
CA ARG A 334 -4.41 -2.60 24.28
C ARG A 334 -5.92 -2.71 24.13
N MET A 335 -6.45 -2.27 22.98
CA MET A 335 -7.88 -2.29 22.68
C MET A 335 -8.09 -2.75 21.25
N CYS A 336 -9.20 -3.42 20.99
CA CYS A 336 -9.52 -3.89 19.65
C CYS A 336 -11.02 -4.06 19.43
N VAL A 337 -11.42 -4.09 18.17
CA VAL A 337 -12.65 -4.78 17.77
C VAL A 337 -12.34 -6.24 17.47
N LYS A 338 -13.29 -7.15 17.70
CA LYS A 338 -13.11 -8.56 17.35
C LYS A 338 -13.78 -8.88 16.02
N LEU A 339 -12.98 -9.17 15.00
CA LEU A 339 -13.47 -9.60 13.69
C LEU A 339 -13.45 -11.15 13.59
N PRO A 340 -14.43 -11.78 12.90
CA PRO A 340 -14.46 -13.23 12.67
C PRO A 340 -13.17 -13.73 12.01
N SER A 341 -12.68 -14.88 12.48
CA SER A 341 -11.48 -15.56 11.96
C SER A 341 -10.25 -14.65 11.79
N THR A 342 -10.15 -13.60 12.61
CA THR A 342 -9.10 -12.59 12.55
C THR A 342 -8.48 -12.44 13.93
N ASP A 343 -7.15 -12.47 14.01
CA ASP A 343 -6.44 -12.19 15.26
C ASP A 343 -6.75 -10.79 15.74
N TRP A 344 -6.96 -10.62 17.05
CA TRP A 344 -7.45 -9.36 17.63
C TRP A 344 -6.54 -8.17 17.35
N TRP A 345 -5.22 -8.41 17.31
CA TRP A 345 -4.20 -7.39 17.10
C TRP A 345 -4.27 -6.80 15.68
N ARG A 346 -4.91 -7.48 14.72
CA ARG A 346 -5.07 -6.97 13.35
C ARG A 346 -6.14 -5.89 13.22
N SER A 347 -6.95 -5.71 14.26
CA SER A 347 -8.01 -4.70 14.34
C SER A 347 -7.93 -3.95 15.66
N GLU A 348 -6.70 -3.75 16.15
CA GLU A 348 -6.41 -3.03 17.37
C GLU A 348 -6.19 -1.53 17.13
N PHE A 349 -6.32 -0.77 18.21
CA PHE A 349 -6.09 0.66 18.24
C PHE A 349 -5.76 1.12 19.65
N ILE A 350 -5.23 2.33 19.75
CA ILE A 350 -4.89 2.99 21.02
C ILE A 350 -5.55 4.37 21.09
N VAL A 351 -5.44 5.00 22.26
CA VAL A 351 -5.74 6.43 22.42
C VAL A 351 -4.42 7.18 22.58
N LEU A 352 -4.10 8.03 21.62
CA LEU A 352 -2.91 8.88 21.62
C LEU A 352 -3.32 10.31 21.31
N ASN A 353 -2.85 11.29 22.10
CA ASN A 353 -3.17 12.71 21.91
C ASN A 353 -4.69 12.99 21.79
N ASN A 354 -5.50 12.32 22.62
CA ASN A 354 -6.96 12.34 22.63
C ASN A 354 -7.64 11.86 21.33
N LYS A 355 -6.91 11.13 20.47
CA LYS A 355 -7.42 10.55 19.23
C LYS A 355 -7.34 9.02 19.27
N ILE A 356 -8.25 8.39 18.54
CA ILE A 356 -8.17 6.95 18.26
C ILE A 356 -7.14 6.77 17.15
N GLU A 357 -6.07 6.01 17.43
CA GLU A 357 -5.03 5.68 16.46
C GLU A 357 -5.04 4.17 16.19
N TYR A 358 -5.27 3.81 14.94
CA TYR A 358 -5.37 2.41 14.51
C TYR A 358 -4.00 1.82 14.20
N ARG A 359 -3.80 0.53 14.49
CA ARG A 359 -2.56 -0.16 14.13
C ARG A 359 -2.35 -0.17 12.62
N LYS A 360 -1.13 0.18 12.20
CA LYS A 360 -0.67 0.11 10.80
C LYS A 360 0.12 -1.18 10.56
N ASN A 361 0.26 -1.57 9.29
CA ASN A 361 1.14 -2.69 8.91
C ASN A 361 2.58 -2.44 9.36
N GLY A 362 3.30 -3.51 9.71
CA GLY A 362 4.74 -3.46 9.94
C GLY A 362 5.20 -3.04 11.35
N GLY A 363 4.32 -2.94 12.35
CA GLY A 363 4.76 -2.68 13.73
C GLY A 363 3.66 -2.70 14.78
N ASP A 364 4.09 -2.77 16.05
CA ASP A 364 3.21 -2.56 17.20
C ASP A 364 2.92 -1.05 17.40
N PRO A 365 1.73 -0.67 17.90
CA PRO A 365 1.41 0.72 18.21
C PRO A 365 2.22 1.24 19.41
N GLU A 366 2.21 2.57 19.61
CA GLU A 366 2.86 3.20 20.77
C GLU A 366 2.30 2.65 22.10
N ALA A 367 3.18 2.42 23.07
CA ALA A 367 2.81 1.86 24.36
C ALA A 367 2.17 2.92 25.26
N ILE A 368 0.86 2.81 25.50
CA ILE A 368 0.11 3.70 26.39
C ILE A 368 0.00 3.08 27.78
N SER A 369 0.68 3.65 28.78
CA SER A 369 0.63 3.18 30.16
C SER A 369 -0.61 3.65 30.89
N VAL A 370 -1.28 2.74 31.60
CA VAL A 370 -2.47 3.02 32.43
C VAL A 370 -2.31 2.44 33.83
N SER A 371 -3.16 2.91 34.74
CA SER A 371 -3.25 2.45 36.13
C SER A 371 -4.59 1.76 36.40
N ALA A 372 -4.60 0.88 37.40
CA ALA A 372 -5.82 0.23 37.87
C ALA A 372 -6.88 1.28 38.27
N GLY A 373 -8.15 1.00 37.98
CA GLY A 373 -9.29 1.86 38.26
C GLY A 373 -9.61 2.87 37.14
N GLN A 374 -8.67 3.18 36.26
CA GLN A 374 -8.95 4.04 35.10
C GLN A 374 -9.84 3.33 34.07
N LYS A 375 -10.42 4.12 33.16
CA LYS A 375 -11.24 3.67 32.04
C LYS A 375 -10.88 4.37 30.74
N ALA A 376 -11.07 3.69 29.62
CA ALA A 376 -11.04 4.28 28.29
C ALA A 376 -12.46 4.69 27.86
N TYR A 377 -12.55 5.84 27.20
CA TYR A 377 -13.77 6.39 26.61
C TYR A 377 -13.48 6.70 25.15
N LEU A 378 -14.32 6.22 24.25
CA LEU A 378 -14.08 6.27 22.80
C LEU A 378 -15.30 6.85 22.09
N ASN A 379 -15.09 7.87 21.26
CA ASN A 379 -16.09 8.32 20.30
C ASN A 379 -15.58 8.03 18.88
N PHE A 380 -16.14 7.00 18.25
CA PHE A 380 -15.77 6.59 16.90
C PHE A 380 -16.25 7.55 15.79
N LEU A 381 -17.30 8.35 16.03
CA LEU A 381 -17.75 9.34 15.04
C LEU A 381 -16.76 10.51 14.96
N ASP A 382 -16.28 10.96 16.11
CA ASP A 382 -15.32 12.06 16.21
C ASP A 382 -13.86 11.59 16.02
N GLY A 383 -13.60 10.29 16.09
CA GLY A 383 -12.26 9.71 16.11
C GLY A 383 -11.47 10.09 17.37
N THR A 384 -12.16 10.36 18.48
CA THR A 384 -11.55 10.83 19.73
C THR A 384 -11.61 9.78 20.82
N GLY A 385 -10.66 9.87 21.76
CA GLY A 385 -10.65 9.00 22.92
C GLY A 385 -9.97 9.64 24.11
N ARG A 386 -10.21 9.11 25.31
CA ARG A 386 -9.60 9.60 26.55
C ARG A 386 -9.50 8.49 27.58
N ILE A 387 -8.51 8.62 28.46
CA ILE A 387 -8.28 7.71 29.58
C ILE A 387 -8.37 8.52 30.87
N LYS A 388 -9.18 8.08 31.83
CA LYS A 388 -9.34 8.77 33.13
C LYS A 388 -9.56 7.80 34.27
#